data_AF-A0A269PBT1-F1
#
_entry.id   AF-A0A269PBT1-F1
#
_cell.length_a   1.000
_cell.length_b   1.000
_cell.length_c   1.000
_cell.angle_alpha   90.00
_cell.angle_beta   90.00
_cell.angle_gamma   90.00
#
_symmetry.space_group_name_H-M   'P 1'
#
loop_
_entity.id
_entity.type
_entity.pdbx_description
1 polymer ?
#
loop_
_entity_poly.entity_id
_entity_poly.type
_entity_poly.pdbx_seq_one_letter_code
_entity_poly.pdbx_strand_id
1 'polypeptide(L)'
;MLGLETYVRARVDKRYQHLMQLRVSALNQCVFCLAMHRREAKKDGWSEEKISSTERWTDFKEQFTDEECAALELTDAVSRIHGAKGARNLLMAIVAINAWNRIGITTRLDPRSLSGVDDFDLGIRA
;
A
#
# COMPACT_ATOMS: atom_id res chain seq x y z
N MET A 1 -0.99 -11.22 6.96
CA MET A 1 -1.40 -10.70 5.63
C MET A 1 -2.91 -10.79 5.42
N LEU A 2 -3.56 -11.94 5.61
CA LEU A 2 -5.03 -12.07 5.43
C LEU A 2 -5.88 -11.01 6.17
N GLY A 3 -5.56 -10.69 7.43
CA GLY A 3 -6.33 -9.67 8.18
C GLY A 3 -6.23 -8.26 7.59
N LEU A 4 -5.07 -7.89 7.04
CA LEU A 4 -4.84 -6.58 6.40
C LEU A 4 -5.59 -6.51 5.06
N GLU A 5 -5.55 -7.59 4.28
CA GLU A 5 -6.27 -7.69 3.01
C GLU A 5 -7.79 -7.59 3.23
N THR A 6 -8.34 -8.28 4.23
CA THR A 6 -9.76 -8.17 4.61
C THR A 6 -10.13 -6.74 5.04
N TYR A 7 -9.27 -6.08 5.83
CA TYR A 7 -9.49 -4.69 6.23
C TYR A 7 -9.58 -3.76 5.01
N VAL A 8 -8.62 -3.87 4.09
CA VAL A 8 -8.57 -3.08 2.84
C VAL A 8 -9.81 -3.35 1.99
N ARG A 9 -10.16 -4.62 1.76
CA ARG A 9 -11.33 -5.00 0.95
C ARG A 9 -12.64 -4.41 1.47
N ALA A 10 -12.77 -4.26 2.78
CA ALA A 10 -13.96 -3.73 3.41
C ALA A 10 -14.06 -2.19 3.39
N ARG A 11 -12.95 -1.47 3.13
CA ARG A 11 -12.87 -0.01 3.37
C ARG A 11 -12.32 0.80 2.20
N VAL A 12 -11.70 0.16 1.23
CA VAL A 12 -11.19 0.81 0.02
C VAL A 12 -12.10 0.40 -1.13
N ASP A 13 -12.54 1.36 -1.95
CA ASP A 13 -13.32 1.02 -3.14
C ASP A 13 -12.52 0.06 -4.05
N LYS A 14 -13.22 -0.93 -4.62
CA LYS A 14 -12.59 -1.95 -5.48
C LYS A 14 -11.81 -1.35 -6.64
N ARG A 15 -12.25 -0.21 -7.18
CA ARG A 15 -11.53 0.53 -8.23
C ARG A 15 -10.11 0.87 -7.81
N TYR A 16 -9.94 1.46 -6.63
CA TYR A 16 -8.63 1.84 -6.11
C TYR A 16 -7.80 0.62 -5.72
N GLN A 17 -8.42 -0.46 -5.25
CA GLN A 17 -7.71 -1.73 -5.02
C GLN A 17 -7.07 -2.24 -6.32
N HIS A 18 -7.83 -2.32 -7.41
CA HIS A 18 -7.33 -2.75 -8.72
C HIS A 18 -6.25 -1.83 -9.28
N LEU A 19 -6.43 -0.50 -9.20
CA LEU A 19 -5.42 0.47 -9.62
C LEU A 19 -4.08 0.23 -8.93
N MET A 20 -4.10 0.19 -7.59
CA MET A 20 -2.89 0.01 -6.79
C MET A 20 -2.26 -1.35 -7.05
N GLN A 21 -3.03 -2.43 -7.01
CA GLN A 21 -2.52 -3.79 -7.16
C GLN A 21 -1.88 -4.04 -8.54
N LEU A 22 -2.52 -3.57 -9.62
CA LEU A 22 -1.97 -3.65 -10.97
C LEU A 22 -0.68 -2.83 -11.09
N ARG A 23 -0.69 -1.58 -10.62
CA ARG A 23 0.48 -0.69 -10.75
C ARG A 23 1.67 -1.13 -9.90
N VAL A 24 1.47 -1.51 -8.64
CA VAL A 24 2.53 -2.05 -7.77
C VAL A 24 3.16 -3.29 -8.39
N SER A 25 2.33 -4.18 -8.95
CA SER A 25 2.80 -5.42 -9.57
C SER A 25 3.57 -5.16 -10.86
N ALA A 26 3.13 -4.20 -11.68
CA ALA A 26 3.81 -3.78 -12.90
C ALA A 26 5.17 -3.16 -12.58
N LEU A 27 5.22 -2.22 -11.64
CA LEU A 27 6.45 -1.56 -11.20
C LEU A 27 7.48 -2.55 -10.67
N ASN A 28 7.05 -3.52 -9.87
CA ASN A 28 7.93 -4.53 -9.28
C ASN A 28 8.15 -5.75 -10.18
N GLN A 29 7.60 -5.74 -11.41
CA GLN A 29 7.72 -6.83 -12.38
C GLN A 29 7.31 -8.21 -11.82
N CYS A 30 6.36 -8.25 -10.89
CA CYS A 30 5.84 -9.51 -10.35
C CYS A 30 4.86 -10.15 -11.34
N VAL A 31 5.36 -11.04 -12.21
CA VAL A 31 4.57 -11.71 -13.26
C VAL A 31 3.35 -12.46 -12.69
N PHE A 32 3.52 -13.14 -11.56
CA PHE A 32 2.43 -13.84 -10.87
C PHE A 32 1.34 -12.87 -10.40
N CYS A 33 1.74 -11.81 -9.70
CA CYS A 33 0.83 -10.81 -9.15
C CYS A 33 0.06 -10.09 -10.26
N LEU A 34 0.75 -9.74 -11.36
CA LEU A 34 0.13 -9.16 -12.55
C LEU A 34 -0.93 -10.09 -13.14
N ALA A 35 -0.63 -11.36 -13.36
CA ALA A 35 -1.60 -12.32 -13.91
C ALA A 35 -2.84 -12.46 -13.01
N MET A 36 -2.64 -12.52 -11.69
CA MET A 36 -3.71 -12.58 -10.70
C MET A 36 -4.60 -11.33 -10.73
N HIS A 37 -4.02 -10.14 -10.60
CA HIS A 37 -4.77 -8.90 -10.50
C HIS A 37 -5.42 -8.48 -11.82
N ARG A 38 -4.83 -8.81 -12.98
CA ARG A 38 -5.50 -8.67 -14.29
C ARG A 38 -6.78 -9.49 -14.36
N ARG A 39 -6.74 -10.74 -13.89
CA ARG A 39 -7.90 -11.63 -13.86
C ARG A 39 -8.98 -11.11 -12.91
N GLU A 40 -8.59 -10.59 -11.75
CA GLU A 40 -9.51 -9.99 -10.78
C GLU A 40 -10.18 -8.72 -11.33
N ALA A 41 -9.41 -7.80 -11.92
CA ALA A 41 -9.92 -6.59 -12.54
C ALA A 41 -10.90 -6.90 -13.70
N LYS A 42 -10.56 -7.88 -14.55
CA LYS A 42 -11.47 -8.37 -15.61
C LYS A 42 -12.77 -8.92 -15.03
N LYS A 43 -12.68 -9.73 -13.96
CA LYS A 43 -13.87 -10.28 -13.29
C LYS A 43 -14.76 -9.18 -12.71
N ASP A 44 -14.17 -8.08 -12.28
CA ASP A 44 -14.86 -6.89 -11.78
C ASP A 44 -15.22 -5.88 -12.90
N GLY A 45 -15.14 -6.28 -14.17
CA GLY A 45 -15.70 -5.54 -15.31
C GLY A 45 -14.76 -4.57 -16.03
N TRP A 46 -13.47 -4.55 -15.68
CA TRP A 46 -12.52 -3.68 -16.37
C TRP A 46 -12.15 -4.20 -17.76
N SER A 47 -12.04 -3.28 -18.72
CA SER A 47 -11.54 -3.58 -20.06
C SER A 47 -10.03 -3.87 -20.04
N GLU A 48 -9.55 -4.63 -21.03
CA GLU A 48 -8.11 -4.86 -21.22
C GLU A 48 -7.35 -3.56 -21.44
N GLU A 49 -7.98 -2.59 -22.09
CA GLU A 49 -7.42 -1.26 -22.29
C GLU A 49 -7.22 -0.50 -20.96
N LYS A 50 -8.22 -0.49 -20.06
CA LYS A 50 -8.08 0.15 -18.74
C LYS A 50 -7.01 -0.54 -17.88
N ILE A 51 -6.91 -1.85 -17.97
CA ILE A 51 -5.88 -2.64 -17.27
C ILE A 51 -4.48 -2.29 -17.80
N SER A 52 -4.29 -2.34 -19.13
CA SER A 52 -3.02 -2.03 -19.78
C SER A 52 -2.57 -0.59 -19.54
N SER A 53 -3.50 0.37 -19.65
CA SER A 53 -3.22 1.78 -19.36
C SER A 53 -2.85 1.98 -17.89
N THR A 54 -3.50 1.31 -16.94
CA THR A 54 -3.16 1.39 -15.50
C THR A 54 -1.74 0.91 -15.21
N GLU A 55 -1.29 -0.17 -15.85
CA GLU A 55 0.07 -0.69 -15.69
C GLU A 55 1.13 0.32 -16.14
N ARG A 56 0.80 1.16 -17.11
CA ARG A 56 1.64 2.20 -17.73
C ARG A 56 1.05 3.60 -17.55
N TRP A 57 0.43 3.87 -16.40
CA TRP A 57 -0.49 5.02 -16.26
C TRP A 57 0.11 6.38 -16.62
N THR A 58 1.42 6.57 -16.42
CA THR A 58 2.14 7.79 -16.81
C THR A 58 2.06 8.10 -18.31
N ASP A 59 1.94 7.07 -19.16
CA ASP A 59 1.80 7.22 -20.62
C ASP A 59 0.36 7.57 -21.04
N PHE A 60 -0.60 7.38 -20.13
CA PHE A 60 -2.04 7.47 -20.39
C PHE A 60 -2.76 8.34 -19.36
N LYS A 61 -2.07 9.33 -18.77
CA LYS A 61 -2.56 10.13 -17.63
C LYS A 61 -3.97 10.71 -17.86
N GLU A 62 -4.25 11.16 -19.09
CA GLU A 62 -5.54 11.72 -19.52
C GLU A 62 -6.73 10.74 -19.39
N GLN A 63 -6.49 9.43 -19.24
CA GLN A 63 -7.55 8.40 -19.09
C GLN A 63 -7.97 8.18 -17.62
N PHE A 64 -7.43 8.95 -16.69
CA PHE A 64 -7.64 8.81 -15.25
C PHE A 64 -8.23 10.09 -14.66
N THR A 65 -9.09 9.95 -13.65
CA THR A 65 -9.56 11.11 -12.88
C THR A 65 -8.44 11.65 -11.99
N ASP A 66 -8.60 12.85 -11.46
CA ASP A 66 -7.64 13.45 -10.53
C ASP A 66 -7.42 12.58 -9.28
N GLU A 67 -8.48 11.95 -8.75
CA GLU A 67 -8.38 11.05 -7.61
C GLU A 67 -7.64 9.75 -7.96
N GLU A 68 -7.86 9.20 -9.17
CA GLU A 68 -7.10 8.04 -9.64
C GLU A 68 -5.63 8.38 -9.83
N CYS A 69 -5.33 9.55 -10.41
CA CYS A 69 -3.97 10.04 -10.55
C CYS A 69 -3.31 10.19 -9.19
N ALA A 70 -3.96 10.81 -8.20
CA ALA A 70 -3.43 10.93 -6.85
C ALA A 70 -3.13 9.56 -6.22
N ALA A 71 -4.01 8.58 -6.41
CA ALA A 71 -3.79 7.22 -5.93
C ALA A 71 -2.60 6.53 -6.63
N LEU A 72 -2.46 6.69 -7.94
CA LEU A 72 -1.37 6.12 -8.74
C LEU A 72 -0.02 6.81 -8.46
N GLU A 73 -0.01 8.13 -8.27
CA GLU A 73 1.18 8.90 -7.87
C GLU A 73 1.68 8.45 -6.50
N LEU A 74 0.78 8.34 -5.52
CA LEU A 74 1.13 7.81 -4.21
C LEU A 74 1.65 6.37 -4.30
N THR A 75 1.01 5.53 -5.13
CA THR A 75 1.41 4.14 -5.36
C THR A 75 2.85 4.06 -5.88
N ASP A 76 3.18 4.84 -6.92
CA ASP A 76 4.52 4.87 -7.51
C ASP A 76 5.57 5.31 -6.50
N ALA A 77 5.28 6.36 -5.72
CA ALA A 77 6.19 6.92 -4.73
C ALA A 77 6.58 5.92 -3.64
N VAL A 78 5.64 5.06 -3.20
CA VAL A 78 5.88 4.09 -2.12
C VAL A 78 6.33 2.71 -2.60
N SER A 79 6.27 2.45 -3.90
CA SER A 79 6.51 1.11 -4.47
C SER A 79 7.91 0.90 -5.03
N ARG A 80 8.65 1.95 -5.35
CA ARG A 80 10.03 1.83 -5.86
C ARG A 80 10.97 1.37 -4.76
N ILE A 81 11.13 0.05 -4.65
CA ILE A 81 11.99 -0.57 -3.65
C ILE A 81 13.11 -1.33 -4.36
N HIS A 82 14.29 -0.74 -4.45
CA HIS A 82 15.49 -1.43 -4.92
C HIS A 82 16.10 -2.20 -3.75
N GLY A 83 16.16 -3.54 -3.86
CA GLY A 83 16.65 -4.39 -2.78
C GLY A 83 18.00 -5.04 -3.08
N ALA A 84 18.95 -4.92 -2.14
CA ALA A 84 20.08 -5.84 -2.02
C ALA A 84 19.66 -7.12 -1.26
N LYS A 85 20.47 -8.18 -1.32
CA LYS A 85 20.19 -9.44 -0.60
C LYS A 85 20.02 -9.16 0.90
N GLY A 86 18.85 -9.47 1.46
CA GLY A 86 18.49 -9.19 2.87
C GLY A 86 17.52 -8.02 3.08
N ALA A 87 17.32 -7.16 2.08
CA ALA A 87 16.43 -5.99 2.16
C ALA A 87 14.96 -6.34 2.45
N ARG A 88 14.51 -7.55 2.09
CA ARG A 88 13.14 -8.02 2.37
C ARG A 88 12.79 -8.01 3.85
N ASN A 89 13.65 -8.54 4.71
CA ASN A 89 13.33 -8.66 6.14
C ASN A 89 13.30 -7.26 6.80
N LEU A 90 14.22 -6.38 6.39
CA LEU A 90 14.25 -4.98 6.82
C LEU A 90 13.02 -4.22 6.33
N LEU A 91 12.63 -4.37 5.06
CA LEU A 91 11.42 -3.78 4.52
C LEU A 91 10.18 -4.21 5.29
N MET A 92 10.05 -5.51 5.59
CA MET A 92 8.92 -6.01 6.38
C MET A 92 8.89 -5.43 7.79
N ALA A 93 10.04 -5.30 8.46
CA ALA A 93 10.13 -4.64 9.77
C ALA A 93 9.73 -3.16 9.69
N ILE A 94 10.20 -2.45 8.66
CA ILE A 94 9.90 -1.03 8.41
C ILE A 94 8.41 -0.83 8.13
N VAL A 95 7.79 -1.69 7.30
CA VAL A 95 6.34 -1.65 7.01
C VAL A 95 5.54 -1.92 8.29
N ALA A 96 5.95 -2.91 9.09
CA ALA A 96 5.25 -3.27 10.32
C ALA A 96 5.25 -2.12 11.34
N ILE A 97 6.40 -1.49 11.61
CA ILE A 97 6.47 -0.36 12.56
C ILE A 97 5.70 0.86 12.03
N ASN A 98 5.73 1.11 10.71
CA ASN A 98 4.95 2.17 10.09
C ASN A 98 3.44 1.95 10.24
N ALA A 99 2.96 0.71 10.17
CA ALA A 99 1.57 0.38 10.42
C ALA A 99 1.19 0.61 11.89
N TRP A 100 2.02 0.14 12.84
CA TRP A 100 1.81 0.39 14.26
C TRP A 100 1.74 1.87 14.62
N ASN A 101 2.66 2.68 14.09
CA ASN A 101 2.66 4.13 14.31
C ASN A 101 1.35 4.79 13.86
N ARG A 102 0.86 4.44 12.66
CA ARG A 102 -0.40 4.99 12.11
C ARG A 102 -1.62 4.58 12.93
N ILE A 103 -1.67 3.35 13.40
CA ILE A 103 -2.75 2.87 14.26
C ILE A 103 -2.69 3.60 15.60
N GLY A 104 -1.55 3.61 16.29
CA GLY A 104 -1.41 4.23 17.60
C GLY A 104 -1.72 5.74 17.60
N ILE A 105 -1.33 6.46 16.55
CA ILE A 105 -1.66 7.89 16.40
C ILE A 105 -3.17 8.08 16.20
N THR A 106 -3.79 7.34 15.29
CA THR A 106 -5.22 7.54 14.96
C THR A 106 -6.16 7.06 16.06
N THR A 107 -5.73 6.09 16.88
CA THR A 107 -6.46 5.64 18.07
C THR A 107 -6.08 6.38 19.35
N ARG A 108 -5.13 7.33 19.27
CA ARG A 108 -4.62 8.10 20.43
C ARG A 108 -4.19 7.22 21.60
N LEU A 109 -3.40 6.17 21.34
CA LEU A 109 -2.85 5.34 22.40
C LEU A 109 -2.04 6.18 23.39
N ASP A 110 -2.35 6.06 24.69
CA ASP A 110 -1.64 6.74 25.76
C ASP A 110 -0.42 5.91 26.17
N PRO A 111 0.83 6.42 26.04
CA PRO A 111 2.01 5.67 26.48
C PRO A 111 1.98 5.32 27.97
N ARG A 112 1.20 6.04 28.80
CA ARG A 112 1.00 5.69 30.22
C ARG A 112 0.23 4.39 30.44
N SER A 113 -0.42 3.85 29.41
CA SER A 113 -1.09 2.54 29.50
C SER A 113 -0.11 1.37 29.44
N LEU A 114 1.17 1.60 29.17
CA LEU A 114 2.20 0.56 29.12
C LEU A 114 2.63 0.18 30.53
N SER A 115 2.75 -1.13 30.78
CA SER A 115 3.20 -1.65 32.07
C SER A 115 4.67 -1.28 32.32
N GLY A 116 4.94 -0.63 33.45
CA GLY A 116 6.29 -0.31 33.88
C GLY A 116 6.94 0.89 33.18
N VAL A 117 6.15 1.74 32.52
CA VAL A 117 6.62 2.96 31.84
C VAL A 117 7.27 3.94 32.83
N ASP A 118 8.39 4.56 32.43
CA ASP A 118 9.11 5.54 33.24
C ASP A 118 9.19 6.94 32.60
N ASP A 119 9.86 7.88 33.28
CA ASP A 119 10.01 9.27 32.80
C ASP A 119 10.77 9.37 31.46
N PHE A 120 11.68 8.44 31.19
CA PHE A 120 12.44 8.38 29.93
C PHE A 120 11.53 7.93 28.80
N ASP A 121 10.74 6.89 29.02
CA ASP A 121 9.76 6.37 28.04
C ASP A 121 8.71 7.42 27.65
N LEU A 122 8.33 8.30 28.58
CA LEU A 122 7.36 9.38 28.36
C LEU A 122 7.99 10.64 27.76
N GLY A 123 9.31 10.69 27.58
CA GLY A 123 10.02 11.87 27.09
C GLY A 123 9.94 13.07 28.03
N ILE A 124 9.76 12.83 29.33
CA ILE A 124 9.62 13.88 30.36
C ILE A 124 11.00 14.39 30.82
N ARG A 125 12.07 13.62 30.58
CA ARG A 125 13.46 14.04 30.82
C ARG A 125 14.20 14.19 29.48
N ALA A 126 14.30 15.43 29.02
CA ALA A 126 15.26 15.90 28.02
C ALA A 126 16.16 16.97 28.66
#